data_AF-A0A0K3A433-F1
#
_entry.id   AF-A0A0K3A433-F1
#
_cell.length_a   1.000
_cell.length_b   1.000
_cell.length_c   1.000
_cell.angle_alpha   90.00
_cell.angle_beta   90.00
_cell.angle_gamma   90.00
#
_symmetry.space_group_name_H-M   'P 1'
#
loop_
_entity.id
_entity.type
_entity.pdbx_description
1 polymer ?
#
loop_
_entity_poly.entity_id
_entity_poly.type
_entity_poly.pdbx_seq_one_letter_code
_entity_poly.pdbx_strand_id
1 'polypeptide(L)'
;MATTTLGRMIQVLSTATLTPSGRLRVPIAQDRVRLPLLALVIGVISACGGPSHPASTPIAKEKSEMRTVVPLVRDLAPHDARPIEVEFDLPAQADDAEPPIFIGVRLTGRDSTAVAEAGDRLERADVGAVVQLEWVESSGSAKVGLERSQRVGRDQEVPVALAADGVAPGLFAFDADPMALQEAGLSSAETVSKEFAFAYSPSLPAGRYRLSLRIDRNREALIDANAQLLIAYTWKAK
;
A
#
# COMPACT_ATOMS: atom_id res chain seq x y z
N MET A 1 -13.47 55.34 -17.65
CA MET A 1 -14.82 55.43 -17.04
C MET A 1 -15.06 54.08 -16.38
N ALA A 2 -14.73 53.94 -15.09
CA ALA A 2 -15.65 54.04 -13.93
C ALA A 2 -16.67 52.87 -13.96
N THR A 3 -16.87 52.03 -12.93
CA THR A 3 -16.79 52.23 -11.47
C THR A 3 -16.80 50.88 -10.73
N THR A 4 -15.90 50.74 -9.75
CA THR A 4 -16.01 50.17 -8.38
C THR A 4 -17.14 49.19 -8.01
N THR A 5 -16.83 48.10 -7.29
CA THR A 5 -17.31 47.87 -5.90
C THR A 5 -16.47 46.80 -5.17
N LEU A 6 -16.05 47.18 -3.97
CA LEU A 6 -15.24 46.52 -2.97
C LEU A 6 -16.15 46.17 -1.78
N GLY A 7 -15.92 45.06 -1.06
CA GLY A 7 -16.49 44.85 0.27
C GLY A 7 -16.25 43.44 0.84
N ARG A 8 -15.26 43.24 1.72
CA ARG A 8 -15.31 43.29 3.21
C ARG A 8 -15.80 41.93 3.80
N MET A 9 -14.92 41.05 4.32
CA MET A 9 -14.27 41.01 5.65
C MET A 9 -15.27 40.85 6.83
N ILE A 10 -15.19 39.71 7.56
CA ILE A 10 -15.51 39.40 8.99
C ILE A 10 -15.28 37.87 9.13
N GLN A 11 -14.24 37.33 9.80
CA GLN A 11 -13.88 37.26 11.23
C GLN A 11 -14.71 36.23 12.07
N VAL A 12 -14.01 35.14 12.42
CA VAL A 12 -13.98 34.30 13.66
C VAL A 12 -15.22 34.24 14.54
N LEU A 13 -15.64 33.02 14.91
CA LEU A 13 -16.13 32.70 16.26
C LEU A 13 -15.92 31.22 16.62
N SER A 14 -15.08 31.03 17.63
CA SER A 14 -14.90 29.82 18.44
C SER A 14 -15.98 29.78 19.52
N THR A 15 -16.58 28.62 19.76
CA THR A 15 -17.40 28.37 20.95
C THR A 15 -17.14 26.96 21.48
N ALA A 16 -16.35 26.89 22.55
CA ALA A 16 -16.33 25.77 23.49
C ALA A 16 -17.44 25.99 24.53
N THR A 17 -18.27 24.98 24.75
CA THR A 17 -19.26 24.95 25.83
C THR A 17 -18.77 24.01 26.93
N LEU A 18 -18.77 24.51 28.16
CA LEU A 18 -18.40 23.80 29.39
C LEU A 18 -19.46 24.09 30.46
N THR A 19 -19.64 23.11 31.35
CA THR A 19 -20.38 23.08 32.65
C THR A 19 -21.86 22.62 32.63
N PRO A 20 -22.44 22.07 33.74
CA PRO A 20 -21.90 21.93 35.10
C PRO A 20 -22.06 20.56 35.82
N SER A 21 -21.24 20.48 36.88
CA SER A 21 -21.24 19.64 38.09
C SER A 21 -22.57 19.05 38.61
N GLY A 22 -22.50 17.79 39.08
CA GLY A 22 -23.46 17.17 40.00
C GLY A 22 -22.78 16.07 40.85
N ARG A 23 -22.55 16.34 42.14
CA ARG A 23 -21.96 15.45 43.16
C ARG A 23 -23.01 14.60 43.88
N LEU A 24 -22.61 13.42 44.40
CA LEU A 24 -23.02 12.83 45.70
C LEU A 24 -22.08 11.63 46.01
N ARG A 25 -21.04 11.78 46.87
CA ARG A 25 -20.92 11.34 48.30
C ARG A 25 -21.41 9.92 48.59
N VAL A 26 -20.56 9.03 49.16
CA VAL A 26 -20.52 8.52 50.58
C VAL A 26 -19.14 7.80 50.83
N PRO A 27 -18.75 7.30 52.02
CA PRO A 27 -17.74 7.91 52.91
C PRO A 27 -16.46 7.09 53.16
N ILE A 28 -15.55 7.73 53.87
CA ILE A 28 -14.25 7.28 54.40
C ILE A 28 -14.46 6.39 55.63
N ALA A 29 -13.69 5.30 55.74
CA ALA A 29 -13.34 4.71 57.03
C ALA A 29 -11.84 4.35 57.02
N GLN A 30 -11.08 5.09 57.82
CA GLN A 30 -9.68 4.82 58.14
C GLN A 30 -9.63 3.81 59.29
N ASP A 31 -8.74 2.81 59.22
CA ASP A 31 -8.22 2.24 60.47
C ASP A 31 -6.72 1.88 60.39
N ARG A 32 -6.00 2.68 61.20
CA ARG A 32 -4.81 2.48 62.03
C ARG A 32 -3.78 1.40 61.69
N VAL A 33 -2.57 1.93 61.44
CA VAL A 33 -1.23 1.35 61.58
C VAL A 33 -1.01 0.59 62.89
N ARG A 34 -0.48 -0.65 62.81
CA ARG A 34 0.68 -1.17 63.59
C ARG A 34 1.29 -2.43 62.91
N LEU A 35 2.53 -2.30 62.41
CA LEU A 35 3.52 -3.40 62.22
C LEU A 35 4.10 -3.80 63.61
N PRO A 36 4.83 -4.93 63.82
CA PRO A 36 5.66 -5.66 62.84
C PRO A 36 5.67 -7.22 62.96
N LEU A 37 6.28 -7.89 61.98
CA LEU A 37 7.46 -8.78 62.12
C LEU A 37 7.40 -10.07 61.26
N LEU A 38 8.48 -10.21 60.47
CA LEU A 38 9.14 -11.41 59.92
C LEU A 38 8.57 -12.17 58.70
N ALA A 39 9.22 -11.84 57.57
CA ALA A 39 9.93 -12.72 56.63
C ALA A 39 9.15 -13.79 55.84
N LEU A 40 8.91 -13.47 54.55
CA LEU A 40 8.80 -14.48 53.50
C LEU A 40 9.42 -13.97 52.18
N VAL A 41 10.53 -14.61 51.81
CA VAL A 41 11.08 -14.91 50.47
C VAL A 41 10.38 -14.26 49.27
N ILE A 42 11.10 -13.46 48.45
CA ILE A 42 10.92 -13.41 46.98
C ILE A 42 12.28 -13.17 46.32
N GLY A 43 12.68 -14.11 45.45
CA GLY A 43 13.87 -14.04 44.61
C GLY A 43 13.76 -12.93 43.56
N VAL A 44 14.91 -12.34 43.24
CA VAL A 44 15.04 -11.27 42.25
C VAL A 44 14.62 -11.79 40.87
N ILE A 45 13.44 -11.39 40.40
CA ILE A 45 13.04 -11.58 39.01
C ILE A 45 13.69 -10.45 38.22
N SER A 46 14.57 -10.83 37.29
CA SER A 46 15.14 -9.98 36.27
C SER A 46 14.10 -9.05 35.66
N ALA A 47 14.49 -7.79 35.46
CA ALA A 47 13.78 -6.86 34.62
C ALA A 47 13.56 -7.48 33.23
N CYS A 48 12.34 -7.91 32.94
CA CYS A 48 11.92 -8.14 31.57
C CYS A 48 11.81 -6.77 30.90
N GLY A 49 12.87 -6.40 30.18
CA GLY A 49 12.74 -5.40 29.12
C GLY A 49 11.56 -5.79 28.24
N GLY A 50 10.68 -4.82 27.98
CA GLY A 50 9.55 -5.01 27.07
C GLY A 50 10.03 -5.54 25.71
N PRO A 51 9.21 -6.30 24.99
CA PRO A 51 9.58 -6.82 23.69
C PRO A 51 9.89 -5.64 22.77
N SER A 52 11.17 -5.43 22.49
CA SER A 52 11.62 -4.70 21.32
C SER A 52 11.06 -5.44 20.11
N HIS A 53 10.04 -4.86 19.46
CA HIS A 53 9.51 -5.35 18.20
C HIS A 53 10.68 -5.54 17.23
N PRO A 54 10.94 -6.76 16.71
CA PRO A 54 11.96 -6.91 15.71
C PRO A 54 11.50 -6.14 14.48
N ALA A 55 12.35 -5.23 14.00
CA ALA A 55 12.27 -4.75 12.63
C ALA A 55 12.09 -5.97 11.71
N SER A 56 11.11 -5.90 10.81
CA SER A 56 10.70 -6.95 9.88
C SER A 56 11.85 -7.90 9.52
N THR A 57 11.75 -9.15 9.97
CA THR A 57 12.84 -10.11 9.89
C THR A 57 13.14 -10.49 8.43
N PRO A 58 14.41 -10.77 8.08
CA PRO A 58 14.81 -11.16 6.72
C PRO A 58 13.97 -12.31 6.12
N ILE A 59 13.54 -13.26 6.97
CA ILE A 59 12.72 -14.42 6.60
C ILE A 59 11.34 -14.01 6.04
N ALA A 60 10.72 -12.94 6.58
CA ALA A 60 9.43 -12.46 6.08
C ALA A 60 9.55 -11.81 4.69
N LYS A 61 10.67 -11.12 4.43
CA LYS A 61 10.99 -10.55 3.13
C LYS A 61 11.22 -11.65 2.10
N GLU A 62 12.07 -12.62 2.44
CA GLU A 62 12.39 -13.78 1.59
C GLU A 62 11.13 -14.59 1.23
N LYS A 63 10.24 -14.83 2.21
CA LYS A 63 8.97 -15.53 1.98
C LYS A 63 8.04 -14.75 1.02
N SER A 64 8.03 -13.42 1.10
CA SER A 64 7.21 -12.58 0.22
C SER A 64 7.76 -12.56 -1.20
N GLU A 65 9.10 -12.56 -1.37
CA GLU A 65 9.78 -12.60 -2.66
C GLU A 65 9.64 -13.95 -3.37
N MET A 66 9.52 -15.06 -2.63
CA MET A 66 9.27 -16.39 -3.20
C MET A 66 7.80 -16.64 -3.55
N ARG A 67 6.87 -15.80 -3.10
CA ARG A 67 5.43 -16.02 -3.28
C ARG A 67 5.03 -15.95 -4.75
N THR A 68 4.37 -16.97 -5.25
CA THR A 68 3.88 -17.04 -6.65
C THR A 68 2.37 -16.82 -6.77
N VAL A 69 1.66 -16.42 -5.72
CA VAL A 69 0.20 -16.26 -5.72
C VAL A 69 -0.16 -14.79 -5.50
N VAL A 70 -1.15 -14.23 -6.20
CA VAL A 70 -1.60 -12.84 -6.00
C VAL A 70 -2.23 -12.65 -4.59
N PRO A 71 -2.02 -11.51 -3.91
CA PRO A 71 -1.05 -10.47 -4.24
C PRO A 71 0.38 -10.90 -3.94
N LEU A 72 1.34 -10.43 -4.75
CA LEU A 72 2.76 -10.74 -4.61
C LEU A 72 3.64 -9.53 -4.85
N VAL A 73 4.87 -9.60 -4.36
CA VAL A 73 5.87 -8.55 -4.53
C VAL A 73 7.19 -9.11 -5.03
N ARG A 74 7.92 -8.29 -5.79
CA ARG A 74 9.30 -8.57 -6.17
C ARG A 74 10.14 -7.32 -6.01
N ASP A 75 11.39 -7.51 -5.60
CA ASP A 75 12.35 -6.42 -5.67
C ASP A 75 12.60 -6.08 -7.15
N LEU A 76 12.62 -4.78 -7.43
CA LEU A 76 13.08 -4.27 -8.71
C LEU A 76 14.61 -4.39 -8.70
N ALA A 77 15.13 -5.56 -9.08
CA ALA A 77 16.55 -5.87 -8.96
C ALA A 77 17.42 -4.74 -9.54
N PRO A 78 18.52 -4.38 -8.87
CA PRO A 78 19.44 -3.40 -9.41
C PRO A 78 20.20 -3.99 -10.61
N HIS A 79 20.24 -3.19 -11.68
CA HIS A 79 21.31 -3.21 -12.69
C HIS A 79 21.40 -4.30 -13.78
N ASP A 80 20.31 -4.93 -14.19
CA ASP A 80 20.25 -5.38 -15.59
C ASP A 80 19.04 -4.82 -16.33
N ALA A 81 19.27 -4.36 -17.57
CA ALA A 81 18.22 -3.86 -18.46
C ALA A 81 17.25 -4.97 -18.92
N ARG A 82 17.34 -6.16 -18.29
CA ARG A 82 16.51 -7.30 -18.60
C ARG A 82 15.08 -7.06 -18.09
N PRO A 83 14.08 -7.60 -18.81
CA PRO A 83 12.75 -7.69 -18.26
C PRO A 83 12.76 -8.50 -16.97
N ILE A 84 11.98 -8.02 -15.99
CA ILE A 84 11.60 -8.78 -14.81
C ILE A 84 10.52 -9.76 -15.28
N GLU A 85 10.81 -11.05 -15.16
CA GLU A 85 9.86 -12.11 -15.48
C GLU A 85 9.28 -12.71 -14.20
N VAL A 86 7.95 -12.77 -14.13
CA VAL A 86 7.25 -13.33 -12.97
C VAL A 86 6.16 -14.27 -13.46
N GLU A 87 6.28 -15.55 -13.11
CA GLU A 87 5.17 -16.48 -13.20
C GLU A 87 4.39 -16.49 -11.90
N PHE A 88 3.07 -16.44 -12.01
CA PHE A 88 2.19 -16.42 -10.85
C PHE A 88 0.84 -17.08 -11.10
N ASP A 89 0.21 -17.51 -10.02
CA ASP A 89 -1.14 -18.02 -9.98
C ASP A 89 -2.09 -16.91 -9.47
N LEU A 90 -3.17 -16.68 -10.21
CA LEU A 90 -4.26 -15.80 -9.84
C LEU A 90 -5.43 -16.67 -9.37
N PRO A 91 -5.73 -16.72 -8.06
CA PRO A 91 -6.92 -17.39 -7.57
C PRO A 91 -8.16 -16.54 -7.81
N ALA A 92 -9.31 -17.20 -7.95
CA ALA A 92 -10.62 -16.56 -7.85
C ALA A 92 -10.79 -15.97 -6.44
N GLN A 93 -11.51 -14.85 -6.34
CA GLN A 93 -11.98 -14.34 -5.06
C GLN A 93 -13.37 -14.90 -4.75
N ALA A 94 -13.75 -14.93 -3.47
CA ALA A 94 -15.01 -15.53 -3.03
C ALA A 94 -16.25 -15.00 -3.78
N ASP A 95 -16.22 -13.70 -4.10
CA ASP A 95 -17.32 -13.00 -4.78
C ASP A 95 -17.00 -12.62 -6.23
N ASP A 96 -15.84 -13.05 -6.76
CA ASP A 96 -15.41 -12.71 -8.11
C ASP A 96 -14.52 -13.80 -8.72
N ALA A 97 -15.04 -14.50 -9.73
CA ALA A 97 -14.32 -15.53 -10.47
C ALA A 97 -13.28 -14.95 -11.44
N GLU A 98 -13.41 -13.67 -11.79
CA GLU A 98 -12.51 -12.97 -12.72
C GLU A 98 -11.95 -11.68 -12.10
N PRO A 99 -11.26 -11.76 -10.95
CA PRO A 99 -10.96 -10.60 -10.15
C PRO A 99 -10.05 -9.60 -10.90
N PRO A 100 -10.34 -8.29 -10.81
CA PRO A 100 -9.49 -7.26 -11.39
C PRO A 100 -8.12 -7.25 -10.69
N ILE A 101 -7.05 -7.09 -11.46
CA ILE A 101 -5.69 -6.92 -10.93
C ILE A 101 -5.01 -5.72 -11.57
N PHE A 102 -3.99 -5.21 -10.90
CA PHE A 102 -3.02 -4.31 -11.51
C PHE A 102 -1.58 -4.82 -11.40
N ILE A 103 -0.76 -4.32 -12.31
CA ILE A 103 0.68 -4.51 -12.36
C ILE A 103 1.31 -3.14 -12.14
N GLY A 104 2.11 -3.03 -11.09
CA GLY A 104 2.55 -1.73 -10.62
C GLY A 104 3.69 -1.81 -9.63
N VAL A 105 3.79 -0.78 -8.81
CA VAL A 105 4.78 -0.69 -7.75
C VAL A 105 4.15 -0.21 -6.46
N ARG A 106 4.76 -0.61 -5.35
CA ARG A 106 4.41 -0.10 -4.02
C ARG A 106 5.61 0.55 -3.35
N LEU A 107 5.32 1.58 -2.56
CA LEU A 107 6.25 2.22 -1.65
C LEU A 107 5.79 1.92 -0.23
N THR A 108 6.68 1.40 0.62
CA THR A 108 6.34 1.09 2.02
C THR A 108 7.31 1.75 2.98
N GLY A 109 6.80 2.29 4.09
CA GLY A 109 7.64 2.92 5.11
C GLY A 109 6.91 3.17 6.42
N ARG A 110 7.66 3.43 7.49
CA ARG A 110 7.10 3.76 8.82
C ARG A 110 6.69 5.23 8.94
N ASP A 111 7.37 6.11 8.19
CA ASP A 111 7.08 7.54 8.15
C ASP A 111 6.12 7.82 6.99
N SER A 112 4.88 8.17 7.32
CA SER A 112 3.85 8.44 6.34
C SER A 112 4.12 9.69 5.50
N THR A 113 4.79 10.69 6.06
CA THR A 113 5.16 11.90 5.32
C THR A 113 6.23 11.56 4.29
N ALA A 114 7.25 10.81 4.69
CA ALA A 114 8.31 10.39 3.78
C ALA A 114 7.77 9.51 2.63
N VAL A 115 6.84 8.59 2.91
CA VAL A 115 6.20 7.75 1.87
C VAL A 115 5.33 8.60 0.93
N ALA A 116 4.56 9.54 1.46
CA ALA A 116 3.75 10.44 0.65
C ALA A 116 4.62 11.28 -0.30
N GLU A 117 5.69 11.89 0.22
CA GLU A 117 6.64 12.68 -0.56
C GLU A 117 7.37 11.84 -1.61
N ALA A 118 7.78 10.60 -1.28
CA ALA A 118 8.39 9.69 -2.23
C ALA A 118 7.44 9.33 -3.37
N GLY A 119 6.17 9.03 -3.06
CA GLY A 119 5.17 8.77 -4.09
C GLY A 119 4.90 9.98 -4.98
N ASP A 120 4.86 11.17 -4.39
CA ASP A 120 4.73 12.43 -5.11
C ASP A 120 5.90 12.70 -6.08
N ARG A 121 7.13 12.36 -5.68
CA ARG A 121 8.29 12.42 -6.59
C ARG A 121 8.18 11.38 -7.70
N LEU A 122 7.76 10.16 -7.35
CA LEU A 122 7.65 9.06 -8.29
C LEU A 122 6.61 9.32 -9.38
N GLU A 123 5.44 9.87 -9.03
CA GLU A 123 4.38 10.24 -9.99
C GLU A 123 4.87 11.28 -11.01
N ARG A 124 5.79 12.16 -10.61
CA ARG A 124 6.36 13.22 -11.48
C ARG A 124 7.61 12.77 -12.23
N ALA A 125 8.11 11.56 -12.01
CA ALA A 125 9.40 11.11 -12.52
C ALA A 125 9.36 10.56 -13.95
N ASP A 126 8.23 10.61 -14.66
CA ASP A 126 8.07 10.06 -16.03
C ASP A 126 8.63 8.61 -16.15
N VAL A 127 8.26 7.76 -15.19
CA VAL A 127 8.66 6.35 -15.22
C VAL A 127 7.88 5.65 -16.31
N GLY A 128 8.58 5.16 -17.34
CA GLY A 128 8.00 4.43 -18.46
C GLY A 128 8.41 2.97 -18.44
N ALA A 129 7.49 2.08 -18.80
CA ALA A 129 7.72 0.65 -18.84
C ALA A 129 7.11 -0.01 -20.08
N VAL A 130 7.56 -1.22 -20.39
CA VAL A 130 6.88 -2.17 -21.25
C VAL A 130 6.34 -3.28 -20.37
N VAL A 131 5.02 -3.46 -20.42
CA VAL A 131 4.26 -4.44 -19.63
C VAL A 131 3.59 -5.42 -20.57
N GLN A 132 3.90 -6.69 -20.42
CA GLN A 132 3.23 -7.76 -21.16
C GLN A 132 2.76 -8.83 -20.17
N LEU A 133 1.49 -9.22 -20.30
CA LEU A 133 0.89 -10.26 -19.50
C LEU A 133 0.40 -11.36 -20.44
N GLU A 134 0.72 -12.59 -20.12
CA GLU A 134 0.27 -13.76 -20.85
C GLU A 134 -0.44 -14.73 -19.90
N TRP A 135 -1.57 -15.27 -20.36
CA TRP A 135 -2.21 -16.44 -19.79
C TRP A 135 -1.44 -17.69 -20.23
N VAL A 136 -1.17 -18.60 -19.30
CA VAL A 136 -0.35 -19.80 -19.55
C VAL A 136 -1.23 -21.05 -19.49
N GLU A 137 -1.29 -21.77 -20.61
CA GLU A 137 -1.94 -23.08 -20.74
C GLU A 137 -0.93 -24.18 -21.06
N SER A 138 -1.37 -25.43 -20.92
CA SER A 138 -0.57 -26.59 -21.34
C SER A 138 -0.22 -26.57 -22.83
N SER A 139 -1.03 -25.90 -23.66
CA SER A 139 -0.90 -25.83 -25.13
C SER A 139 -0.10 -24.62 -25.62
N GLY A 140 0.20 -23.65 -24.76
CA GLY A 140 0.88 -22.41 -25.14
C GLY A 140 0.51 -21.24 -24.23
N SER A 141 0.86 -20.03 -24.66
CA SER A 141 0.47 -18.80 -23.97
C SER A 141 -0.36 -17.89 -24.86
N ALA A 142 -1.26 -17.12 -24.24
CA ALA A 142 -2.12 -16.16 -24.91
C ALA A 142 -1.92 -14.77 -24.28
N LYS A 143 -1.77 -13.73 -25.12
CA LYS A 143 -1.64 -12.35 -24.64
C LYS A 143 -2.93 -11.88 -23.96
N VAL A 144 -2.76 -11.24 -22.81
CA VAL A 144 -3.84 -10.60 -22.06
C VAL A 144 -3.87 -9.11 -22.42
N GLY A 145 -5.07 -8.60 -22.71
CA GLY A 145 -5.29 -7.17 -22.89
C GLY A 145 -5.15 -6.44 -21.56
N LEU A 146 -4.39 -5.34 -21.57
CA LEU A 146 -4.20 -4.48 -20.41
C LEU A 146 -4.76 -3.09 -20.69
N GLU A 147 -5.12 -2.37 -19.64
CA GLU A 147 -5.59 -1.00 -19.67
C GLU A 147 -4.73 -0.11 -18.78
N ARG A 148 -4.78 1.20 -19.01
CA ARG A 148 -4.22 2.23 -18.13
C ARG A 148 -5.29 3.28 -17.84
N SER A 149 -5.17 3.92 -16.68
CA SER A 149 -5.95 5.14 -16.41
C SER A 149 -5.34 6.32 -17.16
N GLN A 150 -6.17 7.06 -17.89
CA GLN A 150 -5.77 8.33 -18.50
C GLN A 150 -6.60 9.47 -17.94
N ARG A 151 -5.91 10.45 -17.35
CA ARG A 151 -6.53 11.72 -16.96
C ARG A 151 -6.92 12.53 -18.20
N VAL A 152 -8.22 12.83 -18.33
CA VAL A 152 -8.81 13.61 -19.42
C VAL A 152 -9.40 14.95 -18.94
N GLY A 153 -9.42 15.17 -17.63
CA GLY A 153 -9.85 16.41 -16.99
C GLY A 153 -9.22 16.56 -15.60
N ARG A 154 -9.57 17.59 -14.85
CA ARG A 154 -9.02 17.82 -13.49
C ARG A 154 -9.25 16.62 -12.57
N ASP A 155 -10.46 16.07 -12.61
CA ASP A 155 -10.92 15.00 -11.73
C ASP A 155 -11.57 13.85 -12.53
N GLN A 156 -11.21 13.75 -13.81
CA GLN A 156 -11.76 12.72 -14.71
C GLN A 156 -10.64 11.84 -15.26
N GLU A 157 -10.82 10.55 -15.03
CA GLU A 157 -9.98 9.48 -15.54
C GLU A 157 -10.83 8.54 -16.38
N VAL A 158 -10.25 8.06 -17.47
CA VAL A 158 -10.89 7.08 -18.36
C VAL A 158 -9.97 5.89 -18.60
N PRO A 159 -10.53 4.68 -18.72
CA PRO A 159 -9.78 3.51 -19.14
C PRO A 159 -9.28 3.69 -20.58
N VAL A 160 -8.02 3.35 -20.83
CA VAL A 160 -7.43 3.33 -22.17
C VAL A 160 -6.68 2.02 -22.36
N ALA A 161 -7.01 1.28 -23.42
CA ALA A 161 -6.31 0.06 -23.77
C ALA A 161 -4.80 0.34 -23.98
N LEU A 162 -3.96 -0.50 -23.39
CA LEU A 162 -2.54 -0.54 -23.66
C LEU A 162 -2.32 -1.11 -25.06
N ALA A 163 -1.44 -0.48 -25.84
CA ALA A 163 -1.11 -0.96 -27.17
C ALA A 163 -0.45 -2.35 -27.12
N ALA A 164 -0.49 -3.07 -28.23
CA ALA A 164 0.02 -4.46 -28.32
C ALA A 164 1.54 -4.60 -28.06
N ASP A 165 2.28 -3.49 -28.12
CA ASP A 165 3.69 -3.41 -27.75
C ASP A 165 3.92 -3.36 -26.23
N GLY A 166 2.86 -3.12 -25.45
CA GLY A 166 2.87 -3.07 -23.99
C GLY A 166 3.42 -1.77 -23.41
N VAL A 167 3.60 -0.71 -24.20
CA VAL A 167 4.22 0.53 -23.72
C VAL A 167 3.29 1.28 -22.76
N ALA A 168 3.66 1.32 -21.47
CA ALA A 168 3.06 2.11 -20.42
C ALA A 168 3.90 3.39 -20.20
N PRO A 169 3.42 4.58 -20.61
CA PRO A 169 4.23 5.78 -20.61
C PRO A 169 4.41 6.42 -19.22
N GLY A 170 3.71 5.94 -18.19
CA GLY A 170 3.70 6.57 -16.87
C GLY A 170 3.07 5.67 -15.83
N LEU A 171 3.25 6.06 -14.56
CA LEU A 171 2.53 5.52 -13.42
C LEU A 171 1.27 6.35 -13.14
N PHE A 172 0.23 5.70 -12.62
CA PHE A 172 -0.95 6.35 -12.06
C PHE A 172 -1.26 5.77 -10.69
N ALA A 173 -1.83 6.58 -9.79
CA ALA A 173 -2.25 6.12 -8.47
C ALA A 173 -3.32 5.03 -8.64
N PHE A 174 -3.14 3.91 -7.93
CA PHE A 174 -4.07 2.80 -8.02
C PHE A 174 -3.96 1.92 -6.79
N ASP A 175 -5.04 1.83 -6.02
CA ASP A 175 -5.03 1.19 -4.71
C ASP A 175 -5.27 -0.32 -4.82
N ALA A 176 -4.48 -1.07 -4.07
CA ALA A 176 -4.68 -2.50 -3.87
C ALA A 176 -5.77 -2.77 -2.84
N ASP A 177 -6.38 -3.95 -2.92
CA ASP A 177 -7.22 -4.47 -1.86
C ASP A 177 -6.39 -4.65 -0.56
N PRO A 178 -6.63 -3.87 0.51
CA PRO A 178 -5.86 -3.90 1.73
C PRO A 178 -6.15 -5.15 2.55
N MET A 179 -7.33 -5.78 2.42
CA MET A 179 -7.60 -7.07 3.05
C MET A 179 -6.74 -8.15 2.41
N ALA A 180 -6.69 -8.20 1.07
CA ALA A 180 -5.84 -9.15 0.36
C ALA A 180 -4.35 -8.94 0.67
N LEU A 181 -3.88 -7.69 0.78
CA LEU A 181 -2.52 -7.40 1.21
C LEU A 181 -2.24 -7.85 2.66
N GLN A 182 -3.21 -7.68 3.57
CA GLN A 182 -3.05 -8.08 4.97
C GLN A 182 -3.01 -9.59 5.14
N GLU A 183 -3.94 -10.32 4.51
CA GLU A 183 -3.97 -11.79 4.48
C GLU A 183 -2.68 -12.37 3.88
N ALA A 184 -2.09 -11.64 2.94
CA ALA A 184 -0.83 -11.98 2.33
C ALA A 184 0.41 -11.71 3.19
N GLY A 185 0.26 -11.03 4.34
CA GLY A 185 1.38 -10.55 5.15
C GLY A 185 2.18 -9.43 4.48
N LEU A 186 1.60 -8.76 3.48
CA LEU A 186 2.22 -7.70 2.69
C LEU A 186 1.94 -6.30 3.25
N SER A 187 1.03 -6.17 4.21
CA SER A 187 0.77 -4.96 4.98
C SER A 187 0.89 -5.23 6.49
N SER A 188 1.21 -4.18 7.25
CA SER A 188 1.33 -4.25 8.70
C SER A 188 0.84 -2.95 9.34
N ALA A 189 0.47 -3.00 10.63
CA ALA A 189 0.06 -1.81 11.37
C ALA A 189 1.19 -0.79 11.60
N GLU A 190 2.45 -1.19 11.40
CA GLU A 190 3.63 -0.33 11.61
C GLU A 190 4.06 0.46 10.38
N THR A 191 3.49 0.15 9.21
CA THR A 191 3.95 0.65 7.91
C THR A 191 2.78 1.17 7.11
N VAL A 192 2.97 2.29 6.43
CA VAL A 192 2.05 2.76 5.39
C VAL A 192 2.54 2.32 4.01
N SER A 193 1.61 2.18 3.07
CA SER A 193 1.86 1.87 1.67
C SER A 193 1.27 2.96 0.77
N LYS A 194 1.92 3.23 -0.37
CA LYS A 194 1.36 3.98 -1.49
C LYS A 194 1.60 3.18 -2.77
N GLU A 195 0.56 2.99 -3.56
CA GLU A 195 0.57 2.11 -4.73
C GLU A 195 0.34 2.88 -6.03
N PHE A 196 1.02 2.41 -7.07
CA PHE A 196 0.92 2.96 -8.41
C PHE A 196 0.87 1.83 -9.42
N ALA A 197 0.10 1.98 -10.50
CA ALA A 197 0.02 1.02 -11.58
C ALA A 197 0.70 1.53 -12.85
N PHE A 198 1.31 0.60 -13.59
CA PHE A 198 1.63 0.80 -15.01
C PHE A 198 0.43 0.44 -15.88
N ALA A 199 -0.28 -0.63 -15.49
CA ALA A 199 -1.44 -1.14 -16.18
C ALA A 199 -2.31 -2.00 -15.25
N TYR A 200 -3.56 -2.21 -15.63
CA TYR A 200 -4.48 -3.12 -14.95
C TYR A 200 -5.28 -3.96 -15.96
N SER A 201 -5.91 -5.03 -15.49
CA SER A 201 -6.95 -5.73 -16.22
C SER A 201 -8.23 -5.72 -15.38
N PRO A 202 -9.38 -5.28 -15.93
CA PRO A 202 -10.62 -5.17 -15.18
C PRO A 202 -11.30 -6.53 -14.91
N SER A 203 -10.92 -7.57 -15.66
CA SER A 203 -11.46 -8.93 -15.53
C SER A 203 -10.36 -9.91 -15.93
N LEU A 204 -10.00 -10.83 -15.04
CA LEU A 204 -9.05 -11.90 -15.35
C LEU A 204 -9.48 -13.22 -14.74
N PRO A 205 -9.71 -14.27 -15.54
CA PRO A 205 -10.04 -15.58 -15.00
C PRO A 205 -8.97 -16.10 -14.03
N ALA A 206 -9.38 -16.94 -13.10
CA ALA A 206 -8.43 -17.63 -12.23
C ALA A 206 -7.55 -18.59 -13.03
N GLY A 207 -6.23 -18.52 -12.86
CA GLY A 207 -5.30 -19.31 -13.67
C GLY A 207 -3.85 -18.94 -13.47
N ARG A 208 -2.99 -19.44 -14.37
CA ARG A 208 -1.56 -19.16 -14.36
C ARG A 208 -1.21 -18.11 -15.40
N TYR A 209 -0.34 -17.20 -14.99
CA TYR A 209 0.07 -16.08 -15.81
C TYR A 209 1.58 -15.91 -15.79
N ARG A 210 2.10 -15.28 -16.85
CA ARG A 210 3.48 -14.82 -16.95
C ARG A 210 3.48 -13.32 -17.24
N LEU A 211 4.10 -12.56 -16.34
CA LEU A 211 4.42 -11.15 -16.52
C LEU A 211 5.83 -11.01 -17.10
N SER A 212 5.99 -10.14 -18.09
CA SER A 212 7.25 -9.55 -18.49
C SER A 212 7.17 -8.03 -18.30
N LEU A 213 8.01 -7.49 -17.42
CA LEU A 213 8.06 -6.07 -17.10
C LEU A 213 9.45 -5.51 -17.36
N ARG A 214 9.59 -4.57 -18.30
CA ARG A 214 10.84 -3.85 -18.55
C ARG A 214 10.65 -2.38 -18.26
N ILE A 215 11.51 -1.80 -17.41
CA ILE A 215 11.48 -0.36 -17.15
C ILE A 215 12.42 0.34 -18.14
N ASP A 216 11.86 1.22 -18.96
CA ASP A 216 12.53 1.83 -20.12
C ASP A 216 12.90 3.29 -19.89
N ARG A 217 12.21 3.98 -18.98
CA ARG A 217 12.50 5.36 -18.61
C ARG A 217 12.51 5.53 -17.10
N ASN A 218 13.49 6.29 -16.61
CA ASN A 218 13.59 6.77 -15.23
C ASN A 218 13.51 5.66 -14.16
N ARG A 219 14.14 4.50 -14.41
CA ARG A 219 14.24 3.40 -13.45
C ARG A 219 14.86 3.83 -12.11
N GLU A 220 15.85 4.73 -12.13
CA GLU A 220 16.49 5.22 -10.90
C GLU A 220 15.47 5.84 -9.94
N ALA A 221 14.40 6.47 -10.43
CA ALA A 221 13.35 6.99 -9.55
C ALA A 221 12.62 5.90 -8.74
N LEU A 222 12.50 4.68 -9.30
CA LEU A 222 11.96 3.53 -8.58
C LEU A 222 12.94 3.01 -7.53
N ILE A 223 14.24 2.99 -7.87
CA ILE A 223 15.30 2.53 -6.98
C ILE A 223 15.45 3.50 -5.79
N ASP A 224 15.52 4.80 -6.06
CA ASP A 224 15.62 5.87 -5.06
C ASP A 224 14.40 5.88 -4.12
N ALA A 225 13.23 5.52 -4.63
CA ALA A 225 12.01 5.39 -3.84
C ALA A 225 11.92 4.07 -3.05
N ASN A 226 12.87 3.15 -3.22
CA ASN A 226 12.83 1.78 -2.70
C ASN A 226 11.51 1.08 -3.08
N ALA A 227 11.10 1.25 -4.33
CA ALA A 227 9.87 0.69 -4.87
C ALA A 227 10.01 -0.81 -5.10
N GLN A 228 8.93 -1.54 -4.84
CA GLN A 228 8.84 -2.97 -5.16
C GLN A 228 7.78 -3.17 -6.23
N LEU A 229 8.01 -4.09 -7.18
CA LEU A 229 6.96 -4.58 -8.06
C LEU A 229 5.82 -5.14 -7.21
N LEU A 230 4.59 -4.79 -7.57
CA LEU A 230 3.37 -5.31 -6.97
C LEU A 230 2.46 -5.83 -8.08
N ILE A 231 1.96 -7.05 -7.90
CA ILE A 231 0.81 -7.59 -8.62
C ILE A 231 -0.27 -7.84 -7.58
N ALA A 232 -1.40 -7.14 -7.68
CA ALA A 232 -2.42 -7.16 -6.63
C ALA A 232 -3.84 -7.01 -7.19
N TYR A 233 -4.80 -7.51 -6.41
CA TYR A 233 -6.22 -7.21 -6.61
C TYR A 233 -6.47 -5.72 -6.42
N THR A 234 -7.36 -5.16 -7.24
CA THR A 234 -7.71 -3.74 -7.16
C THR A 234 -8.70 -3.49 -6.04
N TRP A 235 -8.57 -2.38 -5.32
CA TRP A 235 -9.61 -1.94 -4.40
C TRP A 235 -10.93 -1.69 -5.15
N LYS A 236 -11.98 -2.43 -4.78
CA LYS A 236 -13.33 -2.13 -5.21
C LYS A 236 -13.92 -1.14 -4.21
N ALA A 237 -14.09 0.11 -4.64
CA ALA A 237 -14.89 1.05 -3.86
C ALA A 237 -16.30 0.43 -3.69
N LYS A 238 -16.74 0.30 -2.44
CA LYS A 238 -18.10 -0.16 -2.10
C LYS A 238 -19.12 0.95 -2.35
#